data_AF-A0A368VMK0-F1
#
_entry.id   AF-A0A368VMK0-F1
#
_cell.length_a   1.000
_cell.length_b   1.000
_cell.length_c   1.000
_cell.angle_alpha   90.00
_cell.angle_beta   90.00
_cell.angle_gamma   90.00
#
_symmetry.space_group_name_H-M   'P 1'
#
loop_
_entity.id
_entity.type
_entity.pdbx_description
1 polymer ?
#
loop_
_entity_poly.entity_id
_entity_poly.type
_entity_poly.pdbx_seq_one_letter_code
_entity_poly.pdbx_strand_id
1 'polypeptide(L)'
;MPYPIPHDGPVGAMLESVDRSPVRAAHLHFMVTADDLRTLVTHIFVDGDPQIAIGDSVFGVKESLIKQFTQQDPGTPTPDGRDLGDRSWARARFGIVLAPAGT
;
A
#
# COMPACT_ATOMS: atom_id res chain seq x y z
N MET A 1 1.57 4.29 7.01
CA MET A 1 0.55 4.37 8.08
C MET A 1 -0.84 4.39 7.44
N PRO A 2 -1.85 3.82 8.11
CA PRO A 2 -3.25 3.97 7.70
C PRO A 2 -3.73 5.41 7.90
N TYR A 3 -4.78 5.83 7.19
CA TYR A 3 -5.32 7.18 7.26
C TYR A 3 -6.82 7.24 6.94
N PRO A 4 -7.60 8.17 7.52
CA PRO A 4 -9.03 8.31 7.23
C PRO A 4 -9.28 8.97 5.88
N ILE A 5 -10.37 8.58 5.21
CA ILE A 5 -10.97 9.41 4.17
C ILE A 5 -11.70 10.60 4.82
N PRO A 6 -12.01 11.68 4.07
CA PRO A 6 -12.95 12.70 4.54
C PRO A 6 -14.29 12.05 4.94
N HIS A 7 -14.74 12.33 6.16
CA HIS A 7 -15.86 11.63 6.82
C HIS A 7 -16.74 12.57 7.67
N ASP A 8 -16.58 13.87 7.50
CA ASP A 8 -17.40 14.93 8.12
C ASP A 8 -18.62 15.32 7.26
N GLY A 9 -18.93 14.51 6.24
CA GLY A 9 -20.03 14.74 5.30
C GLY A 9 -20.96 13.53 5.12
N PRO A 10 -21.81 13.54 4.09
CA PRO A 10 -22.83 12.49 3.88
C PRO A 10 -22.26 11.07 3.79
N VAL A 11 -21.08 10.91 3.19
CA VAL A 11 -20.40 9.60 3.11
C VAL A 11 -19.94 9.13 4.49
N GLY A 12 -19.46 10.03 5.35
CA GLY A 12 -19.09 9.70 6.72
C GLY A 12 -20.29 9.28 7.55
N ALA A 13 -21.39 10.04 7.50
CA ALA A 13 -22.65 9.67 8.15
C ALA A 13 -23.19 8.32 7.65
N MET A 14 -23.03 8.04 6.36
CA MET A 14 -23.38 6.72 5.80
C MET A 14 -22.51 5.61 6.40
N LEU A 15 -21.19 5.78 6.47
CA LEU A 15 -20.28 4.77 7.05
C LEU A 15 -20.59 4.52 8.52
N GLU A 16 -20.83 5.58 9.30
CA GLU A 16 -21.22 5.50 10.71
C GLU A 16 -22.54 4.73 10.89
N SER A 17 -23.54 4.98 10.03
CA SER A 17 -24.84 4.30 10.12
C SER A 17 -24.79 2.77 9.94
N VAL A 18 -23.69 2.27 9.38
CA VAL A 18 -23.44 0.83 9.16
C VAL A 18 -22.22 0.32 9.92
N ASP A 19 -21.76 1.06 10.94
CA ASP A 19 -20.60 0.72 11.78
C ASP A 19 -19.33 0.39 10.96
N ARG A 20 -19.07 1.18 9.91
CA ARG A 20 -17.89 1.00 9.05
C ARG A 20 -16.82 2.05 9.33
N SER A 21 -15.57 1.58 9.41
CA SER A 21 -14.40 2.44 9.56
C SER A 21 -14.19 3.34 8.32
N PRO A 22 -13.87 4.63 8.51
CA PRO A 22 -13.46 5.55 7.43
C PRO A 22 -12.00 5.36 7.01
N VAL A 23 -11.26 4.47 7.66
CA VAL A 23 -9.80 4.37 7.53
C VAL A 23 -9.39 3.47 6.36
N ARG A 24 -8.40 3.95 5.60
CA ARG A 24 -7.68 3.17 4.59
C ARG A 24 -6.48 2.48 5.21
N ALA A 25 -6.28 1.21 4.87
CA ALA A 25 -5.09 0.47 5.31
C ALA A 25 -3.81 1.12 4.75
N ALA A 26 -2.68 1.04 5.44
CA ALA A 26 -1.40 1.59 4.98
C ALA A 26 -1.01 1.00 3.62
N HIS A 27 -0.72 1.87 2.65
CA HIS A 27 -0.38 1.46 1.30
C HIS A 27 0.60 2.40 0.61
N LEU A 28 1.22 1.89 -0.46
CA LEU A 28 2.00 2.67 -1.43
C LEU A 28 1.35 2.60 -2.80
N HIS A 29 1.30 3.75 -3.48
CA HIS A 29 0.73 3.86 -4.81
C HIS A 29 1.76 3.62 -5.91
N PHE A 30 1.36 2.91 -6.97
CA PHE A 30 2.17 2.68 -8.16
C PHE A 30 1.38 2.97 -9.42
N MET A 31 2.00 3.69 -10.34
CA MET A 31 1.65 3.75 -11.75
C MET A 31 2.88 3.31 -12.53
N VAL A 32 2.77 2.20 -13.26
CA VAL A 32 3.90 1.63 -14.01
C VAL A 32 3.57 1.54 -15.47
N THR A 33 4.49 2.03 -16.29
CA THR A 33 4.41 2.12 -17.75
C THR A 33 5.70 1.59 -18.37
N ALA A 34 5.58 0.99 -19.55
CA ALA A 34 6.69 0.62 -20.41
C ALA A 34 6.17 0.53 -21.85
N ASP A 35 7.06 0.68 -22.83
CA ASP A 35 6.69 0.62 -24.25
C ASP A 35 6.04 -0.73 -24.57
N ASP A 36 5.01 -0.69 -25.43
CA ASP A 36 4.22 -1.85 -25.88
C ASP A 36 3.52 -2.66 -24.77
N LEU A 37 3.47 -2.17 -23.53
CA LEU A 37 2.81 -2.81 -22.38
C LEU A 37 1.66 -1.94 -21.83
N ARG A 38 0.61 -2.59 -21.32
CA ARG A 38 -0.54 -1.93 -20.69
C ARG A 38 -0.13 -1.28 -19.37
N THR A 39 -0.47 0.00 -19.20
CA THR A 39 -0.29 0.72 -17.93
C THR A 39 -0.97 0.00 -16.77
N LEU A 40 -0.23 -0.19 -15.68
CA LEU A 40 -0.75 -0.73 -14.43
C LEU A 40 -0.85 0.39 -13.38
N VAL A 41 -2.06 0.65 -12.90
CA VAL A 41 -2.30 1.42 -11.68
C VAL A 41 -2.67 0.43 -10.58
N THR A 42 -1.84 0.35 -9.54
CA THR A 42 -2.02 -0.59 -8.43
C THR A 42 -1.41 -0.04 -7.15
N HIS A 43 -1.75 -0.62 -6.01
CA HIS A 43 -1.15 -0.30 -4.72
C HIS A 43 -0.67 -1.59 -4.04
N ILE A 44 0.27 -1.48 -3.09
CA ILE A 44 0.56 -2.57 -2.15
C ILE A 44 0.18 -2.15 -0.74
N PHE A 45 -0.22 -3.11 0.08
CA PHE A 45 -0.64 -2.90 1.47
C PHE A 45 0.40 -3.48 2.42
N VAL A 46 0.57 -2.84 3.58
CA VAL A 46 1.55 -3.28 4.59
C VAL A 46 0.97 -4.47 5.38
N ASP A 47 1.66 -5.61 5.32
CA ASP A 47 1.33 -6.76 6.15
C ASP A 47 1.39 -6.41 7.64
N GLY A 48 0.44 -6.93 8.42
CA GLY A 48 0.29 -6.63 9.84
C GLY A 48 -0.42 -5.31 10.17
N ASP A 49 -0.88 -4.53 9.19
CA ASP A 49 -1.76 -3.38 9.47
C ASP A 49 -3.13 -3.86 10.01
N PRO A 50 -3.53 -3.50 11.24
CA PRO A 50 -4.82 -3.90 11.81
C PRO A 50 -6.02 -3.49 10.95
N GLN A 51 -5.90 -2.42 10.16
CA GLN A 51 -6.97 -1.96 9.28
C GLN A 51 -7.31 -2.97 8.18
N ILE A 52 -6.39 -3.87 7.81
CA ILE A 52 -6.69 -4.96 6.85
C ILE A 52 -7.78 -5.88 7.42
N ALA A 53 -7.72 -6.21 8.71
CA ALA A 53 -8.70 -7.07 9.36
C ALA A 53 -10.03 -6.34 9.66
N ILE A 54 -9.96 -5.06 10.03
CA ILE A 54 -11.14 -4.19 10.24
C ILE A 54 -11.89 -3.98 8.90
N GLY A 55 -11.15 -3.88 7.80
CA GLY A 55 -11.66 -3.66 6.46
C GLY A 55 -11.32 -2.26 5.93
N ASP A 56 -10.69 -2.20 4.77
CA ASP A 56 -10.39 -0.95 4.08
C ASP A 56 -11.67 -0.21 3.68
N SER A 57 -11.73 1.10 3.99
CA SER A 57 -12.95 1.90 3.78
C SER A 57 -13.44 1.92 2.34
N VAL A 58 -12.54 1.72 1.37
CA VAL A 58 -12.83 1.73 -0.08
C VAL A 58 -12.62 0.38 -0.76
N PHE A 59 -12.49 -0.70 0.02
CA PHE A 59 -12.36 -2.08 -0.49
C PHE A 59 -11.17 -2.29 -1.45
N GLY A 60 -10.08 -1.55 -1.28
CA GLY A 60 -8.92 -1.60 -2.17
C GLY A 60 -8.00 -2.81 -1.95
N VAL A 61 -8.10 -3.47 -0.80
CA VAL A 61 -7.18 -4.56 -0.41
C VAL A 61 -7.46 -5.82 -1.23
N LYS A 62 -6.39 -6.43 -1.74
CA LYS A 62 -6.38 -7.77 -2.34
C LYS A 62 -5.23 -8.56 -1.72
N GLU A 63 -5.44 -9.84 -1.42
CA GLU A 63 -4.41 -10.70 -0.79
C GLU A 63 -3.08 -10.67 -1.53
N SER A 64 -3.10 -10.75 -2.86
CA SER A 64 -1.88 -10.71 -3.69
C SER A 64 -1.12 -9.38 -3.63
N LEU A 65 -1.74 -8.31 -3.11
CA LEU A 65 -1.16 -6.98 -2.96
C LEU A 65 -0.68 -6.67 -1.54
N ILE A 66 -0.88 -7.58 -0.57
CA ILE A 66 -0.30 -7.45 0.78
C ILE A 66 1.19 -7.82 0.72
N LYS A 67 2.06 -7.00 1.32
CA LYS A 67 3.51 -7.15 1.30
C LYS A 67 4.12 -6.95 2.68
N GLN A 68 5.12 -7.76 2.99
CA GLN A 68 5.91 -7.62 4.21
C GLN A 68 6.89 -6.46 4.08
N PHE A 69 6.91 -5.63 5.12
CA PHE A 69 7.89 -4.57 5.33
C PHE A 69 8.79 -5.01 6.48
N THR A 70 9.93 -5.60 6.14
CA THR A 70 10.87 -6.12 7.13
C THR A 70 11.78 -5.00 7.60
N GLN A 71 11.78 -4.74 8.91
CA GLN A 71 12.73 -3.82 9.53
C GLN A 71 14.17 -4.33 9.31
N GLN A 72 15.08 -3.41 9.04
CA GLN A 72 16.50 -3.62 8.87
C GLN A 72 17.22 -2.84 9.98
N ASP A 73 18.25 -3.45 10.55
CA ASP A 73 19.04 -2.87 11.61
C ASP A 73 19.92 -1.72 11.09
N PRO A 74 20.30 -0.76 11.96
CA PRO A 74 21.32 0.25 11.65
C PRO A 74 22.57 -0.35 11.01
N GLY A 75 23.13 0.35 10.01
CA GLY A 75 24.31 -0.11 9.28
C GLY A 75 24.06 -1.22 8.24
N THR A 76 22.85 -1.76 8.12
CA THR A 76 22.50 -2.71 7.04
C THR A 76 22.56 -2.00 5.68
N PRO A 77 23.35 -2.48 4.70
CA PRO A 77 23.45 -1.84 3.39
C PRO A 77 22.11 -1.77 2.66
N THR A 78 21.80 -0.60 2.10
CA THR A 78 20.62 -0.41 1.25
C THR A 78 20.87 -0.99 -0.16
N PRO A 79 19.82 -1.47 -0.86
CA PRO A 79 19.99 -2.04 -2.21
C PRO A 79 20.50 -1.05 -3.26
N ASP A 80 20.29 0.25 -3.03
CA ASP A 80 20.74 1.35 -3.90
C ASP A 80 22.06 2.00 -3.44
N GLY A 81 22.70 1.46 -2.39
CA GLY A 81 23.97 1.93 -1.88
C GLY A 81 23.91 3.26 -1.12
N ARG A 82 22.72 3.80 -0.85
CA ARG A 82 22.57 5.00 0.00
C ARG A 82 23.07 4.74 1.42
N ASP A 83 23.89 5.65 1.91
CA ASP A 83 24.30 5.70 3.32
C ASP A 83 23.17 6.31 4.17
N LEU A 84 22.66 5.51 5.10
CA LEU A 84 21.64 5.94 6.06
C LEU A 84 22.21 6.27 7.44
N GLY A 85 23.53 6.13 7.63
CA GLY A 85 24.20 6.18 8.93
C GLY A 85 23.66 5.10 9.87
N ASP A 86 23.49 5.47 11.14
CA ASP A 86 22.97 4.57 12.19
C ASP A 86 21.43 4.49 12.22
N ARG A 87 20.75 4.85 11.12
CA ARG A 87 19.30 4.76 11.05
C ARG A 87 18.87 3.37 10.59
N SER A 88 17.88 2.84 11.30
CA SER A 88 17.15 1.66 10.86
C SER A 88 16.21 2.03 9.69
N TRP A 89 15.85 1.05 8.87
CA TRP A 89 14.97 1.26 7.70
C TRP A 89 14.13 0.01 7.40
N ALA A 90 13.07 0.14 6.61
CA ALA A 90 12.20 -0.99 6.26
C ALA A 90 12.39 -1.40 4.79
N ARG A 91 12.44 -2.71 4.54
CA ARG A 91 12.54 -3.30 3.19
C ARG A 91 11.27 -4.02 2.81
N ALA A 92 10.76 -3.75 1.61
CA ALA A 92 9.70 -4.53 0.98
C ALA A 92 10.13 -4.95 -0.44
N ARG A 93 9.69 -6.14 -0.88
CA ARG A 93 9.88 -6.61 -2.25
C ARG A 93 8.53 -6.72 -2.95
N PHE A 94 8.41 -6.11 -4.13
CA PHE A 94 7.22 -6.17 -4.96
C PHE A 94 7.62 -6.33 -6.43
N GLY A 95 7.33 -7.50 -7.01
CA GLY A 95 7.52 -7.75 -8.43
C GLY A 95 6.30 -7.30 -9.22
N ILE A 96 6.52 -6.55 -10.31
CA ILE A 96 5.46 -6.04 -11.17
C ILE A 96 5.53 -6.76 -12.52
N VAL A 97 4.39 -7.29 -12.95
CA VAL A 97 4.22 -7.94 -14.24
C VAL A 97 3.19 -7.13 -15.03
N LEU A 98 3.58 -6.64 -16.20
CA LEU A 98 2.70 -5.90 -17.10
C LEU A 98 2.22 -6.82 -18.23
N ALA A 99 0.96 -6.66 -18.62
CA ALA A 99 0.41 -7.33 -19.80
C ALA A 99 0.81 -6.57 -21.07
N PRO A 100 0.88 -7.22 -22.24
CA PRO A 100 1.01 -6.55 -23.53
C PRO A 100 -0.08 -5.50 -23.75
N ALA A 101 0.23 -4.44 -24.50
CA ALA A 101 -0.77 -3.47 -24.95
C ALA A 101 -1.67 -4.13 -26.03
N GLY A 102 -2.98 -4.17 -25.79
CA GLY A 102 -3.96 -4.68 -26.75
C GLY A 102 -4.37 -6.14 -26.53
N THR A 103 -5.42 -6.32 -25.72
CA THR A 103 -6.32 -7.49 -25.74
C THR A 103 -7.74 -6.98 -25.74
#